data_AF-T1C420-F1
#
_entry.id   AF-T1C420-F1
#
_cell.length_a   1.000
_cell.length_b   1.000
_cell.length_c   1.000
_cell.angle_alpha   90.00
_cell.angle_beta   90.00
_cell.angle_gamma   90.00
#
_symmetry.space_group_name_H-M   'P 1'
#
loop_
_entity.id
_entity.type
_entity.pdbx_description
1 polymer ?
#
loop_
_entity_poly.entity_id
_entity_poly.type
_entity_poly.pdbx_seq_one_letter_code
_entity_poly.pdbx_strand_id
1 'polypeptide(L)' 'MFIRTQSNGSRTYLLIVDNQRVDGKVKQRVLHRLGRLDELLASGQLDSLLQS' A
#
# COMPACT_ATOMS: atom_id res chain seq x y z
N MET A 1 -5.63 -5.31 -8.26
CA MET A 1 -4.71 -4.41 -7.55
C MET A 1 -5.52 -3.59 -6.56
N PHE A 2 -5.01 -3.35 -5.36
CA PHE A 2 -5.67 -2.55 -4.31
C PHE A 2 -4.65 -1.96 -3.35
N ILE A 3 -5.07 -0.97 -2.57
CA ILE A 3 -4.25 -0.35 -1.52
C ILE A 3 -4.48 -1.07 -0.18
N ARG A 4 -3.40 -1.29 0.57
CA ARG A 4 -3.45 -1.85 1.92
C ARG A 4 -2.49 -1.10 2.83
N THR A 5 -2.80 -1.08 4.13
CA THR A 5 -1.87 -0.65 5.18
C THR A 5 -1.16 -1.84 5.83
N GLN A 6 0.10 -1.64 6.21
CA GLN A 6 0.86 -2.60 7.02
C GLN A 6 1.53 -1.87 8.17
N SER A 7 1.21 -2.28 9.40
CA SER A 7 1.84 -1.76 10.61
C SER A 7 3.07 -2.59 10.97
N ASN A 8 4.16 -1.91 11.34
CA ASN A 8 5.38 -2.49 11.90
C ASN A 8 5.81 -1.64 13.11
N GLY A 9 5.57 -2.16 14.31
CA GLY A 9 5.72 -1.39 15.54
C GLY A 9 4.83 -0.15 15.54
N SER A 10 5.43 1.02 15.75
CA SER A 10 4.73 2.32 15.77
C SER A 10 4.50 2.93 14.38
N ARG A 11 4.96 2.30 13.30
CA ARG A 11 4.91 2.86 11.94
C ARG A 11 3.90 2.11 11.08
N THR A 12 3.06 2.84 10.37
CA THR A 12 2.13 2.28 9.39
C THR A 12 2.56 2.69 7.99
N TYR A 13 2.58 1.75 7.06
CA TYR A 13 2.98 1.97 5.66
C TYR A 13 1.83 1.73 4.72
N LEU A 14 1.80 2.47 3.61
CA LEU A 14 0.84 2.31 2.52
C LEU A 14 1.46 1.49 1.38
N LEU A 15 0.74 0.48 0.90
CA LEU A 15 1.23 -0.47 -0.09
C LEU A 15 0.24 -0.62 -1.25
N ILE A 16 0.76 -0.86 -2.44
CA ILE A 16 0.02 -1.34 -3.60
C ILE A 16 0.22 -2.85 -3.69
N VAL A 17 -0.88 -3.58 -3.68
CA VAL A 17 -0.89 -5.05 -3.63
C VAL A 17 -1.71 -5.58 -4.80
N ASP A 18 -1.28 -6.69 -5.38
CA ASP A 18 -2.09 -7.48 -6.30
C ASP A 18 -2.33 -8.89 -5.76
N ASN A 19 -3.31 -9.55 -6.39
CA ASN A 19 -3.64 -10.94 -6.12
C ASN A 19 -3.15 -11.77 -7.29
N GLN A 20 -2.38 -12.80 -6.99
CA GLN A 20 -1.90 -13.77 -7.98
C GLN A 20 -2.35 -15.18 -7.56
N ARG A 21 -2.78 -16.01 -8.52
CA ARG A 21 -3.02 -17.43 -8.26
C ARG A 21 -1.70 -18.20 -8.38
N VAL A 22 -1.35 -18.93 -7.32
CA VAL A 22 -0.17 -19.79 -7.26
C VAL A 22 -0.62 -21.12 -6.65
N ASP A 23 -0.42 -22.21 -7.38
CA ASP A 23 -0.84 -23.57 -6.98
C ASP A 23 -2.32 -23.65 -6.58
N GLY A 24 -3.19 -23.02 -7.39
CA GLY A 24 -4.63 -22.97 -7.15
C GLY A 24 -5.08 -22.04 -6.01
N LYS A 25 -4.16 -21.47 -5.22
CA LYS A 25 -4.46 -20.56 -4.10
C LYS A 25 -4.23 -19.10 -4.50
N VAL A 26 -5.07 -18.20 -3.98
CA VAL A 26 -4.85 -16.75 -4.12
C VAL A 26 -3.79 -16.32 -3.12
N LYS A 27 -2.70 -15.73 -3.60
CA LYS A 27 -1.63 -15.12 -2.80
C LYS A 27 -1.57 -13.63 -3.09
N GLN A 28 -1.28 -12.84 -2.05
CA GLN A 28 -1.04 -11.42 -2.17
C GLN A 28 0.43 -11.16 -2.47
N ARG A 29 0.71 -10.31 -3.46
CA ARG A 29 2.06 -9.84 -3.77
C ARG A 29 2.09 -8.32 -3.62
N VAL A 30 3.09 -7.84 -2.89
CA VAL A 30 3.36 -6.39 -2.76
C VAL A 30 4.04 -5.93 -4.04
N LEU A 31 3.42 -5.00 -4.75
CA LEU A 31 3.98 -4.37 -5.92
C LEU A 31 4.88 -3.18 -5.53
N HIS A 32 4.35 -2.29 -4.69
CA HIS A 32 5.06 -1.10 -4.24
C HIS A 32 4.74 -0.76 -2.78
N ARG A 33 5.70 -0.11 -2.11
CA ARG A 33 5.52 0.54 -0.82
C ARG A 33 5.59 2.05 -1.07
N LEU A 34 4.47 2.74 -0.88
CA LEU A 34 4.38 4.17 -1.18
C LEU A 34 5.07 5.03 -0.12
N GLY A 35 5.19 4.52 1.10
CA GLY A 35 5.83 5.25 2.20
C GLY A 35 5.08 5.05 3.51
N ARG A 36 5.48 5.80 4.54
CA ARG A 36 4.76 5.81 5.81
C ARG A 36 3.50 6.65 5.70
N LEU A 37 2.41 6.14 6.25
CA LEU A 37 1.09 6.76 6.14
C LEU A 37 1.05 8.15 6.78
N ASP A 38 1.69 8.34 7.93
CA ASP A 38 1.73 9.62 8.62
C ASP A 38 2.48 10.70 7.82
N GLU A 39 3.62 10.36 7.22
CA GLU A 39 4.40 11.26 6.37
C GLU A 39 3.66 11.58 5.06
N LEU A 40 2.99 10.59 4.47
CA LEU A 40 2.20 10.76 3.24
C LEU A 40 0.97 11.66 3.46
N LEU A 41 0.31 11.55 4.62
CA LEU A 41 -0.79 12.43 5.01
C LEU A 41 -0.29 13.85 5.30
N ALA A 42 0.80 13.99 6.06
CA ALA A 42 1.36 15.29 6.41
C ALA A 42 1.86 16.08 5.19
N SER A 43 2.34 15.39 4.16
CA SER A 43 2.85 16.01 2.93
C SER A 43 1.78 16.30 1.87
N GLY A 44 0.54 15.83 2.06
CA GLY A 44 -0.53 15.96 1.04
C GLY A 44 -0.28 15.15 -0.24
N GLN A 45 0.72 14.26 -0.26
CA GLN A 45 1.06 13.46 -1.45
C GLN A 45 -0.07 12.52 -1.85
N LEU A 46 -0.87 12.03 -0.90
CA LEU A 46 -2.04 11.20 -1.20
C LEU A 46 -3.12 11.95 -1.96
N ASP A 47 -3.31 13.23 -1.67
CA ASP A 47 -4.32 14.05 -2.35
C ASP A 47 -3.97 14.23 -3.83
N SER A 48 -2.68 14.37 -4.15
CA SER A 48 -2.21 14.44 -5.54
C SER A 48 -2.45 13.16 -6.34
N LEU A 49 -2.43 11.99 -5.68
CA LEU A 49 -2.70 10.70 -6.32
C LEU A 49 -4.19 10.46 -6.57
N LEU A 50 -5.08 11.10 -5.80
CA LEU A 50 -6.53 10.97 -5.95
C LEU A 50 -7.11 11.91 -7.01
N GLN A 51 -6.37 12.95 -7.40
CA GLN A 51 -6.79 13.96 -8.38
C GLN A 51 -6.38 13.64 -9.82
N SER A 52 -5.70 12.51 -10.07
CA SER A 52 -5.27 12.03 -11.40
C SER A 52 -6.13 10.88 -11.91
#